data_AF-A0A2N1WEX0-F1
#
_entry.id   AF-A0A2N1WEX0-F1
#
_cell.length_a   1.000
_cell.length_b   1.000
_cell.length_c   1.000
_cell.angle_alpha   90.00
_cell.angle_beta   90.00
_cell.angle_gamma   90.00
#
_symmetry.space_group_name_H-M   'P 1'
#
loop_
_entity.id
_entity.type
_entity.pdbx_description
1 polymer ?
#
loop_
_entity_poly.entity_id
_entity_poly.type
_entity_poly.pdbx_seq_one_letter_code
_entity_poly.pdbx_strand_id
1 'polypeptide(L)' 'MNKEQLKQLEDTLWAAADNLRANSDLKASEYSTPVLGLIFLKFADINYRRHEKAILNEYNKAKG' A
#
# COMPACT_ATOMS: atom_id res chain seq x y z
N MET A 1 -1.00 -4.73 -14.90
CA MET A 1 0.43 -4.67 -14.51
C MET A 1 1.11 -5.90 -15.07
N ASN A 2 2.29 -5.73 -15.68
CA ASN A 2 3.12 -6.85 -16.14
C ASN A 2 4.16 -7.23 -15.07
N LYS A 3 4.87 -8.36 -15.26
CA LYS A 3 5.86 -8.89 -14.31
C LYS A 3 6.98 -7.90 -13.98
N GLU A 4 7.40 -7.08 -14.95
CA GLU A 4 8.47 -6.10 -14.75
C GLU A 4 8.04 -4.95 -13.84
N GLN A 5 6.80 -4.46 -14.00
CA GLN A 5 6.23 -3.44 -13.12
C GLN A 5 6.09 -3.93 -11.67
N LEU A 6 5.81 -5.22 -11.47
CA LEU A 6 5.76 -5.83 -10.15
C LEU A 6 7.16 -5.88 -9.51
N LYS A 7 8.18 -6.24 -10.29
CA LYS A 7 9.57 -6.27 -9.80
C LYS A 7 10.10 -4.87 -9.46
N GLN A 8 9.86 -3.87 -10.30
CA GLN A 8 10.21 -2.48 -10.00
C GLN A 8 9.51 -1.95 -8.75
N LEU A 9 8.25 -2.33 -8.55
CA LEU A 9 7.50 -1.97 -7.35
C LEU A 9 8.14 -2.62 -6.11
N GLU A 10 8.48 -3.90 -6.17
CA GLU A 10 9.17 -4.63 -5.11
C GLU A 10 10.52 -3.98 -4.75
N ASP A 11 11.34 -3.66 -5.76
CA ASP A 11 12.65 -2.99 -5.57
C ASP A 11 12.49 -1.60 -4.92
N THR A 12 11.47 -0.83 -5.34
CA THR A 12 11.18 0.50 -4.78
C THR A 12 10.73 0.40 -3.32
N LEU A 13 9.92 -0.60 -2.99
CA LEU A 13 9.45 -0.83 -1.63
C LEU A 13 10.59 -1.28 -0.71
N TRP A 14 11.47 -2.16 -1.20
CA TRP A 14 12.69 -2.55 -0.50
C TRP A 14 13.63 -1.37 -0.26
N ALA A 15 13.83 -0.51 -1.26
CA ALA A 15 14.66 0.70 -1.10
C ALA A 15 14.06 1.70 -0.11
N ALA A 16 12.73 1.88 -0.11
CA ALA A 16 12.05 2.74 0.88
C ALA A 16 12.18 2.17 2.30
N ALA A 17 12.04 0.85 2.46
CA ALA A 17 12.25 0.16 3.72
C ALA A 17 13.71 0.28 4.21
N ASP A 18 14.69 0.17 3.31
CA ASP A 18 16.11 0.28 3.64
C ASP A 18 16.51 1.70 4.05
N ASN A 19 15.90 2.73 3.43
CA ASN A 19 16.06 4.13 3.86
C ASN A 19 15.43 4.40 5.24
N LEU A 20 14.31 3.76 5.56
CA LEU A 20 13.72 3.80 6.91
C LEU A 20 14.62 3.08 7.94
N ARG A 21 15.25 1.97 7.55
CA ARG A 21 16.26 1.25 8.35
C ARG A 21 17.50 2.10 8.61
N ALA A 22 18.00 2.85 7.62
CA ALA A 22 19.21 3.66 7.77
C ALA A 22 19.09 4.74 8.88
N ASN A 23 17.86 5.04 9.31
CA ASN A 23 17.56 6.02 10.37
C ASN A 23 16.99 5.39 11.65
N SER A 24 16.99 4.05 11.79
CA SER A 24 16.46 3.37 12.98
C SER A 24 17.31 2.16 13.35
N ASP A 25 17.73 2.05 14.62
CA ASP A 25 18.52 0.92 15.17
C ASP A 25 17.75 -0.42 15.22
N LEU A 26 16.71 -0.59 14.40
CA LEU A 26 15.77 -1.71 14.43
C LEU A 26 16.21 -2.86 13.51
N LYS A 27 16.03 -4.10 13.98
CA LYS A 27 16.39 -5.31 13.23
C LYS A 27 15.42 -5.57 12.08
N ALA A 28 15.87 -6.34 11.08
CA ALA A 28 15.07 -6.64 9.89
C ALA A 28 13.72 -7.31 10.13
N SER A 29 13.63 -8.08 11.20
CA SER A 29 12.37 -8.69 11.66
C SER A 29 11.35 -7.67 12.16
N GLU A 30 11.79 -6.51 12.67
CA GLU A 30 10.93 -5.52 13.33
C GLU A 30 10.30 -4.52 12.35
N TYR A 31 10.90 -4.28 11.18
CA TYR A 31 10.35 -3.35 10.16
C TYR A 31 9.54 -4.02 9.06
N SER A 32 9.65 -5.34 8.88
CA SER A 32 8.92 -6.10 7.85
C SER A 32 7.40 -5.90 7.94
N THR A 33 6.86 -5.92 9.16
CA THR A 33 5.42 -5.76 9.44
C THR A 33 4.94 -4.32 9.18
N PRO A 34 5.60 -3.26 9.68
CA PRO A 34 5.26 -1.88 9.33
C PRO A 34 5.27 -1.59 7.81
N VAL A 35 6.29 -2.07 7.09
CA VAL A 35 6.42 -1.85 5.64
C VAL A 35 5.29 -2.56 4.90
N LEU A 36 5.00 -3.82 5.25
CA LEU A 36 3.88 -4.55 4.68
C LEU A 36 2.53 -3.89 4.99
N GLY A 37 2.38 -3.33 6.19
CA GLY A 37 1.22 -2.54 6.59
C GLY A 37 1.04 -1.29 5.72
N LEU A 38 2.12 -0.54 5.44
CA LEU A 38 2.07 0.63 4.57
C LEU A 38 1.73 0.26 3.12
N ILE A 39 2.29 -0.84 2.61
CA ILE A 39 1.95 -1.40 1.29
C ILE A 39 0.46 -1.74 1.22
N PHE A 40 -0.04 -2.44 2.24
CA PHE A 40 -1.44 -2.81 2.34
C PHE A 40 -2.35 -1.57 2.36
N LEU A 41 -2.02 -0.55 3.17
CA LEU A 41 -2.79 0.70 3.22
C LEU A 41 -2.81 1.41 1.87
N LYS A 42 -1.68 1.47 1.16
CA LYS A 42 -1.63 2.06 -0.19
C LYS A 42 -2.45 1.27 -1.19
N PHE A 43 -2.39 -0.05 -1.14
CA PHE A 43 -3.22 -0.94 -1.97
C PHE A 43 -4.71 -0.73 -1.68
N ALA A 44 -5.11 -0.67 -0.41
CA ALA A 44 -6.49 -0.43 0.00
C ALA A 44 -6.99 0.94 -0.49
N ASP A 45 -6.20 2.00 -0.34
CA ASP A 45 -6.52 3.36 -0.82
C ASP A 45 -6.72 3.39 -2.35
N ILE A 46 -5.83 2.75 -3.12
CA ILE A 46 -5.96 2.69 -4.58
C ILE A 46 -7.24 1.96 -5.00
N ASN A 47 -7.55 0.82 -4.36
CA ASN A 47 -8.76 0.06 -4.67
C ASN A 47 -10.02 0.83 -4.28
N TYR A 48 -10.03 1.44 -3.09
CA TYR A 48 -11.14 2.28 -2.65
C TYR A 48 -11.40 3.42 -3.65
N ARG A 49 -10.38 4.21 -4.01
CA ARG A 49 -10.52 5.31 -4.98
C ARG A 49 -11.05 4.86 -6.34
N ARG A 50 -10.69 3.66 -6.79
CA ARG A 50 -11.18 3.09 -8.05
C ARG A 50 -12.69 2.82 -8.01
N HIS A 51 -13.22 2.45 -6.84
CA HIS A 51 -14.63 2.11 -6.65
C HIS A 51 -15.44 3.18 -5.92
N GLU A 52 -14.80 4.27 -5.48
CA GLU A 52 -15.39 5.32 -4.64
C GLU A 52 -16.69 5.88 -5.21
N LYS A 53 -16.74 6.19 -6.52
CA LYS A 53 -17.96 6.67 -7.18
C LYS A 53 -19.10 5.65 -7.12
N ALA A 54 -18.80 4.36 -7.30
CA ALA A 54 -19.80 3.30 -7.25
C ALA A 54 -20.31 3.11 -5.82
N ILE A 55 -19.40 3.09 -4.85
CA ILE A 55 -19.70 3.00 -3.41
C ILE A 55 -20.61 4.16 -2.98
N LEU A 56 -20.27 5.40 -3.37
CA LEU A 56 -21.07 6.59 -3.04
C LEU A 56 -22.46 6.56 -3.69
N ASN A 57 -22.55 6.10 -4.93
CA ASN A 57 -23.83 5.96 -5.62
C ASN A 57 -24.73 4.92 -4.94
N GLU A 58 -24.17 3.79 -4.51
CA GLU A 58 -24.91 2.76 -3.77
C GLU A 58 -25.34 3.26 -2.39
N TYR A 59 -24.44 3.92 -1.65
CA TYR A 59 -24.74 4.54 -0.37
C TYR A 59 -25.89 5.56 -0.48
N ASN A 60 -25.85 6.44 -1.48
CA ASN A 60 -26.90 7.44 -1.68
C ASN A 60 -28.24 6.80 -2.07
N LYS A 61 -28.23 5.70 -2.85
CA LYS A 61 -29.45 4.94 -3.18
C LYS A 61 -30.05 4.23 -1.98
N ALA A 62 -29.21 3.70 -1.07
CA ALA A 62 -29.66 3.03 0.14
C ALA A 62 -30.13 4.01 1.25
N LYS A 63 -29.77 5.29 1.13
CA LYS A 63 -30.16 6.36 2.07
C LYS A 63 -31.51 7.01 1.72
N GLY A 64 -31.99 6.84 0.48
CA GLY A 64 -33.34 7.23 0.05
C GLY A 64 -34.36 6.14 0.33
#